data_AF-A0A8A4KIN6-F1
#
_entry.id   AF-A0A8A4KIN6-F1
#
_cell.length_a   1.000
_cell.length_b   1.000
_cell.length_c   1.000
_cell.angle_alpha   90.00
_cell.angle_beta   90.00
_cell.angle_gamma   90.00
#
_symmetry.space_group_name_H-M   'P 1'
#
loop_
_entity.id
_entity.type
_entity.pdbx_description
1 polymer ?
#
loop_
_entity_poly.entity_id
_entity_poly.type
_entity_poly.pdbx_seq_one_letter_code
_entity_poly.pdbx_strand_id
1 'polypeptide(L)'
;MKIITFGLAIMLSSFLSFAGLTISPFRSLPDESLLIEQIETPDLKRAEINHSQTFNLYNGNKEVGALIQGRAWINTTQPVCFIAWSRNGKVIDQFIETIGHGDWETVGCHEIYAVGVISQQNEDHVKIATIYQIELPANHNDGYGIDYYVLDFNLSTGKIIFDKGLTEKFQNSGIKSIAEMRVMLKK
;
A
#
# COMPACT_ATOMS: atom_id res chain seq x y z
N MET A 1 -0.64 -40.46 -58.85
CA MET A 1 -0.95 -39.17 -58.20
C MET A 1 -1.13 -39.42 -56.71
N LYS A 2 -0.20 -38.96 -55.86
CA LYS A 2 -0.32 -39.06 -54.39
C LYS A 2 -0.86 -37.72 -53.88
N ILE A 3 -2.06 -37.74 -53.31
CA ILE A 3 -2.67 -36.58 -52.65
C ILE A 3 -2.18 -36.59 -51.20
N ILE A 4 -1.37 -35.61 -50.83
CA ILE A 4 -0.91 -35.42 -49.45
C ILE A 4 -1.89 -34.44 -48.79
N THR A 5 -2.71 -34.94 -47.89
CA THR A 5 -3.65 -34.16 -47.09
C THR A 5 -2.89 -33.55 -45.90
N PHE A 6 -2.67 -32.23 -45.93
CA PHE A 6 -2.12 -31.49 -44.79
C PHE A 6 -3.25 -31.22 -43.77
N GLY A 7 -3.19 -31.89 -42.62
CA GLY A 7 -4.06 -31.61 -41.48
C GLY A 7 -3.60 -30.35 -40.75
N LEU A 8 -4.46 -29.32 -40.70
CA LEU A 8 -4.22 -28.08 -39.97
C LEU A 8 -4.46 -28.32 -38.48
N ALA A 9 -3.38 -28.40 -37.69
CA ALA A 9 -3.44 -28.47 -36.24
C ALA A 9 -3.77 -27.07 -35.67
N ILE A 10 -4.99 -26.88 -35.20
CA ILE A 10 -5.42 -25.67 -34.50
C ILE A 10 -4.85 -25.74 -33.07
N MET A 11 -3.73 -25.05 -32.85
CA MET A 11 -3.19 -24.79 -31.51
C MET A 11 -4.16 -23.86 -30.77
N LEU A 12 -5.02 -24.44 -29.92
CA LEU A 12 -5.76 -23.71 -28.90
C LEU A 12 -4.77 -23.21 -27.84
N SER A 13 -4.17 -22.05 -28.07
CA SER A 13 -3.42 -21.33 -27.05
C SER A 13 -4.40 -20.82 -26.01
N SER A 14 -4.55 -21.56 -24.91
CA SER A 14 -5.28 -21.08 -23.73
C SER A 14 -4.59 -19.81 -23.24
N PHE A 15 -5.27 -18.66 -23.34
CA PHE A 15 -4.82 -17.44 -22.67
C PHE A 15 -4.90 -17.69 -21.16
N LEU A 16 -3.78 -18.05 -20.55
CA LEU A 16 -3.65 -18.07 -19.09
C LEU A 16 -3.71 -16.62 -18.63
N SER A 17 -4.90 -16.19 -18.17
CA SER A 17 -5.07 -14.91 -17.50
C SER A 17 -4.51 -15.05 -16.09
N PHE A 18 -3.32 -14.49 -15.86
CA PHE A 18 -2.75 -14.36 -14.53
C PHE A 18 -3.44 -13.19 -13.81
N ALA A 19 -4.42 -13.49 -12.96
CA ALA A 19 -5.12 -12.50 -12.15
C ALA A 19 -4.33 -12.24 -10.85
N GLY A 20 -3.31 -11.37 -10.93
CA GLY A 20 -2.63 -10.82 -9.76
C GLY A 20 -3.11 -9.41 -9.44
N LEU A 21 -3.14 -9.03 -8.16
CA LEU A 21 -3.26 -7.61 -7.80
C LEU A 21 -2.00 -6.87 -8.21
N THR A 22 -2.19 -5.74 -8.89
CA THR A 22 -1.13 -4.80 -9.23
C THR A 22 -1.47 -3.43 -8.68
N ILE A 23 -0.43 -2.64 -8.41
CA ILE A 23 -0.58 -1.23 -8.10
C ILE A 23 -0.19 -0.41 -9.33
N SER A 24 -0.94 0.65 -9.60
CA SER A 24 -0.51 1.67 -10.55
C SER A 24 -0.49 3.04 -9.86
N PRO A 25 0.41 3.95 -10.27
CA PRO A 25 0.33 5.34 -9.83
C PRO A 25 -1.10 5.86 -9.98
N PHE A 26 -1.58 6.54 -8.96
CA PHE A 26 -2.92 7.08 -8.96
C PHE A 26 -2.98 8.25 -9.96
N ARG A 27 -3.62 8.05 -11.11
CA ARG A 27 -3.46 8.91 -12.29
C ARG A 27 -4.00 10.34 -12.13
N SER A 28 -4.96 10.55 -11.23
CA SER A 28 -5.44 11.88 -10.82
C SER A 28 -6.47 11.72 -9.70
N LEU A 29 -6.28 12.39 -8.56
CA LEU A 29 -7.35 12.64 -7.57
C LEU A 29 -8.42 13.48 -8.25
N PRO A 30 -9.61 12.92 -8.52
CA PRO A 30 -10.66 13.68 -9.21
C PRO A 30 -11.07 14.90 -8.39
N ASP A 31 -10.90 14.83 -7.07
CA ASP A 31 -11.09 15.94 -6.14
C ASP A 31 -10.25 15.74 -4.86
N GLU A 32 -9.00 16.20 -4.90
CA GLU A 32 -8.08 16.15 -3.76
C GLU A 32 -8.61 16.96 -2.56
N SER A 33 -9.32 18.07 -2.83
CA SER A 33 -9.84 18.94 -1.77
C SER A 33 -10.91 18.24 -0.93
N LEU A 34 -11.80 17.49 -1.57
CA LEU A 34 -12.80 16.69 -0.87
C LEU A 34 -12.19 15.53 -0.07
N LEU A 35 -11.06 14.99 -0.52
CA LEU A 35 -10.35 13.94 0.23
C LEU A 35 -9.65 14.54 1.45
N ILE A 36 -9.02 15.70 1.31
CA ILE A 36 -8.44 16.44 2.43
C ILE A 36 -9.52 16.78 3.47
N GLU A 37 -10.70 17.26 3.05
CA GLU A 37 -11.82 17.54 3.96
C GLU A 37 -12.29 16.30 4.73
N GLN A 38 -12.27 15.12 4.10
CA GLN A 38 -12.60 13.86 4.76
C GLN A 38 -11.52 13.37 5.74
N ILE A 39 -10.25 13.73 5.50
CA ILE A 39 -9.12 13.37 6.37
C ILE A 39 -9.06 14.30 7.58
N GLU A 40 -9.24 15.61 7.36
CA GLU A 40 -9.10 16.59 8.43
C GLU A 40 -10.25 16.51 9.43
N THR A 41 -9.90 16.35 10.70
CA THR A 41 -10.83 16.38 11.84
C THR A 41 -10.44 17.55 12.75
N PRO A 42 -11.16 17.85 13.84
CA PRO A 42 -10.69 18.83 14.82
C PRO A 42 -9.28 18.54 15.36
N ASP A 43 -8.96 17.26 15.56
CA ASP A 43 -7.71 16.81 16.16
C ASP A 43 -6.60 16.55 15.13
N LEU A 44 -6.97 16.32 13.87
CA LEU A 44 -6.06 16.02 12.77
C LEU A 44 -6.16 17.08 11.66
N LYS A 45 -5.08 17.85 11.45
CA LYS A 45 -5.07 19.02 10.55
C LYS A 45 -3.91 19.00 9.58
N ARG A 46 -3.96 19.89 8.59
CA ARG A 46 -2.90 20.10 7.59
C ARG A 46 -2.62 18.82 6.82
N ALA A 47 -3.66 18.14 6.38
CA ALA A 47 -3.49 16.89 5.65
C ALA A 47 -2.81 17.16 4.30
N GLU A 48 -1.77 16.39 4.01
CA GLU A 48 -0.99 16.44 2.79
C GLU A 48 -0.95 15.04 2.17
N ILE A 49 -1.47 14.89 0.96
CA ILE A 49 -1.43 13.63 0.23
C ILE A 49 -0.08 13.49 -0.47
N ASN A 50 0.56 12.34 -0.27
CA ASN A 50 1.75 11.95 -1.00
C ASN A 50 1.34 11.29 -2.33
N HIS A 51 1.35 12.09 -3.39
CA HIS A 51 0.98 11.64 -4.75
C HIS A 51 1.91 10.57 -5.31
N SER A 52 3.21 10.60 -4.98
CA SER A 52 4.15 9.59 -5.48
C SER A 52 3.98 8.23 -4.80
N GLN A 53 3.32 8.21 -3.64
CA GLN A 53 3.05 7.00 -2.85
C GLN A 53 1.56 6.65 -2.76
N THR A 54 0.71 7.31 -3.56
CA THR A 54 -0.73 7.01 -3.65
C THR A 54 -0.99 6.16 -4.89
N PHE A 55 -1.70 5.04 -4.71
CA PHE A 55 -1.82 4.01 -5.75
C PHE A 55 -3.25 3.51 -5.91
N ASN A 56 -3.64 3.27 -7.16
CA ASN A 56 -4.78 2.42 -7.47
C ASN A 56 -4.39 0.95 -7.38
N LEU A 57 -5.31 0.13 -6.89
CA LEU A 57 -5.22 -1.32 -6.86
C LEU A 57 -6.07 -1.90 -7.97
N TYR A 58 -5.49 -2.81 -8.76
CA TYR A 58 -6.16 -3.49 -9.86
C TYR A 58 -6.06 -5.00 -9.70
N ASN A 59 -7.20 -5.69 -9.75
CA ASN A 59 -7.24 -7.15 -9.91
C ASN A 59 -7.43 -7.47 -11.38
N GLY A 60 -6.35 -7.90 -12.04
CA GLY A 60 -6.29 -7.93 -13.50
C GLY A 60 -6.51 -6.52 -14.06
N ASN A 61 -7.58 -6.33 -14.85
CA ASN A 61 -7.92 -5.03 -15.44
C ASN A 61 -9.00 -4.26 -14.66
N LYS A 62 -9.48 -4.79 -13.53
CA LYS A 62 -10.53 -4.19 -12.73
C LYS A 62 -9.93 -3.41 -11.56
N GLU A 63 -10.18 -2.11 -11.50
CA GLU A 63 -9.88 -1.31 -10.31
C GLU A 63 -10.71 -1.79 -9.12
N VAL A 64 -10.06 -2.06 -8.00
CA VAL A 64 -10.71 -2.52 -6.76
C VAL A 64 -10.69 -1.45 -5.66
N GLY A 65 -9.94 -0.37 -5.85
CA GLY A 65 -9.88 0.79 -4.99
C GLY A 65 -8.51 1.47 -5.01
N ALA A 66 -8.29 2.34 -4.03
CA ALA A 66 -7.15 3.23 -3.95
C ALA A 66 -6.59 3.27 -2.53
N LEU A 67 -5.28 3.14 -2.41
CA LEU A 67 -4.51 3.43 -1.20
C LEU A 67 -3.95 4.84 -1.33
N ILE A 68 -4.56 5.77 -0.60
CA ILE A 68 -4.16 7.17 -0.51
C ILE A 68 -3.26 7.30 0.70
N GLN A 69 -2.04 7.76 0.49
CA GLN A 69 -1.02 7.84 1.52
C GLN A 69 -0.68 9.30 1.74
N GLY A 70 -0.38 9.66 2.98
CA GLY A 70 -0.04 11.05 3.28
C GLY A 70 0.37 11.26 4.71
N ARG A 71 0.44 12.53 5.06
CA ARG A 71 0.79 12.98 6.41
C ARG A 71 -0.17 14.06 6.85
N ALA A 72 -0.41 14.12 8.14
CA ALA A 72 -1.21 15.13 8.79
C ALA A 72 -0.60 15.45 10.16
N TRP A 73 -1.17 16.40 10.88
CA TRP A 73 -0.65 16.83 12.18
C TRP A 73 -1.71 16.72 13.26
N ILE A 74 -1.42 15.93 14.28
CA ILE A 74 -2.21 15.91 15.51
C ILE A 74 -1.97 17.22 16.25
N ASN A 75 -3.05 17.91 16.60
CA ASN A 75 -3.04 19.20 17.30
C ASN A 75 -2.10 20.24 16.64
N THR A 76 -1.89 20.13 15.32
CA THR A 76 -0.98 20.97 14.51
C THR A 76 0.52 20.84 14.80
N THR A 77 0.94 19.98 15.73
CA THR A 77 2.34 19.91 16.21
C THR A 77 3.03 18.58 15.94
N GLN A 78 2.29 17.46 16.03
CA GLN A 78 2.88 16.13 15.91
C GLN A 78 2.61 15.55 14.52
N PRO A 79 3.63 15.35 13.67
CA PRO A 79 3.44 14.79 12.34
C PRO A 79 3.10 13.31 12.44
N VAL A 80 2.00 12.94 11.79
CA VAL A 80 1.55 11.54 11.66
C VAL A 80 1.44 11.16 10.20
N CYS A 81 1.85 9.94 9.88
CA CYS A 81 1.62 9.35 8.58
C CYS A 81 0.23 8.67 8.61
N PHE A 82 -0.42 8.58 7.47
CA PHE A 82 -1.69 7.87 7.35
C PHE A 82 -1.79 7.07 6.06
N ILE A 83 -2.66 6.07 6.12
CA ILE A 83 -3.21 5.36 4.97
C ILE A 83 -4.73 5.57 4.98
N ALA A 84 -5.27 6.09 3.88
CA ALA A 84 -6.69 6.15 3.59
C ALA A 84 -7.04 5.15 2.49
N TRP A 85 -8.04 4.32 2.74
CA TRP A 85 -8.60 3.37 1.78
C TRP A 85 -9.87 3.93 1.17
N SER A 86 -9.96 3.89 -0.17
CA SER A 86 -11.15 4.26 -0.90
C SER A 86 -11.45 3.23 -1.98
N ARG A 87 -12.63 2.60 -1.93
CA ARG A 87 -13.09 1.64 -2.95
C ARG A 87 -13.37 2.29 -4.30
N ASN A 88 -13.62 3.60 -4.32
CA ASN A 88 -14.01 4.34 -5.52
C ASN A 88 -13.09 5.55 -5.84
N GLY A 89 -12.03 5.74 -5.05
CA GLY A 89 -11.09 6.87 -5.18
C GLY A 89 -11.66 8.24 -4.83
N LYS A 90 -12.85 8.32 -4.22
CA LYS A 90 -13.57 9.58 -3.92
C LYS A 90 -14.01 9.70 -2.47
N VAL A 91 -14.43 8.59 -1.87
CA VAL A 91 -14.89 8.52 -0.49
C VAL A 91 -13.94 7.64 0.31
N ILE A 92 -13.48 8.13 1.45
CA ILE A 92 -12.63 7.36 2.36
C ILE A 92 -13.51 6.37 3.12
N ASP A 93 -13.33 5.08 2.82
CA ASP A 93 -14.02 3.99 3.49
C ASP A 93 -13.36 3.62 4.83
N GLN A 94 -12.05 3.83 4.93
CA GLN A 94 -11.29 3.56 6.14
C GLN A 94 -10.07 4.50 6.20
N PHE A 95 -9.84 5.09 7.37
CA PHE A 95 -8.70 5.94 7.66
C PHE A 95 -7.84 5.28 8.75
N ILE A 96 -6.53 5.22 8.53
CA ILE A 96 -5.59 4.51 9.39
C ILE A 96 -4.42 5.45 9.67
N GLU A 97 -4.29 5.91 10.91
CA GLU A 97 -3.09 6.59 11.39
C GLU A 97 -1.98 5.55 11.62
N THR A 98 -0.76 5.85 11.20
CA THR A 98 0.38 4.93 11.28
C THR A 98 1.50 5.53 12.14
N ILE A 99 2.61 5.96 11.53
CA ILE A 99 3.76 6.52 12.24
C ILE A 99 3.35 7.82 12.94
N GLY A 100 3.78 8.01 14.19
CA GLY A 100 3.46 9.18 14.99
C GLY A 100 2.16 9.05 15.79
N HIS A 101 1.49 7.89 15.76
CA HIS A 101 0.30 7.62 16.57
C HIS A 101 0.29 6.17 17.08
N GLY A 102 -0.43 5.92 18.18
CA GLY A 102 -0.64 4.58 18.73
C GLY A 102 0.66 3.83 19.00
N ASP A 103 0.82 2.64 18.42
CA ASP A 103 2.03 1.79 18.55
C ASP A 103 3.32 2.50 18.06
N TRP A 104 3.21 3.62 17.33
CA TRP A 104 4.33 4.45 16.84
C TRP A 104 4.36 5.87 17.43
N GLU A 105 3.72 6.11 18.57
CA GLU A 105 3.65 7.45 19.18
C GLU A 105 5.02 8.04 19.57
N THR A 106 6.05 7.20 19.73
CA THR A 106 7.39 7.63 20.14
C THR A 106 8.28 8.11 18.98
N VAL A 107 7.80 8.02 17.74
CA VAL A 107 8.58 8.37 16.54
C VAL A 107 7.75 9.28 15.63
N GLY A 108 8.41 10.24 14.96
CA GLY A 108 7.73 11.16 14.05
C GLY A 108 7.60 10.59 12.64
N CYS A 109 6.51 10.93 11.94
CA CYS A 109 6.42 10.70 10.50
C CYS A 109 7.31 11.70 9.75
N HIS A 110 8.37 11.21 9.09
CA HIS A 110 9.19 12.04 8.21
C HIS A 110 8.69 11.96 6.75
N GLU A 111 8.70 10.75 6.19
CA GLU A 111 8.35 10.49 4.80
C GLU A 111 7.79 9.08 4.61
N ILE A 112 6.82 8.94 3.70
CA ILE A 112 6.43 7.64 3.13
C ILE A 112 7.45 7.29 2.04
N TYR A 113 8.38 6.38 2.37
CA TYR A 113 9.52 6.07 1.52
C TYR A 113 9.15 5.16 0.33
N ALA A 114 8.34 4.13 0.58
CA ALA A 114 7.91 3.20 -0.48
C ALA A 114 6.61 2.48 -0.12
N VAL A 115 5.78 2.20 -1.13
CA VAL A 115 4.61 1.32 -1.00
C VAL A 115 4.68 0.22 -2.05
N GLY A 116 4.28 -1.00 -1.70
CA GLY A 116 4.20 -2.06 -2.68
C GLY A 116 3.49 -3.32 -2.22
N VAL A 117 2.90 -4.03 -3.19
CA VAL A 117 2.40 -5.39 -3.00
C VAL A 117 3.58 -6.32 -2.74
N ILE A 118 3.52 -7.12 -1.68
CA ILE A 118 4.58 -8.03 -1.23
C ILE A 118 4.16 -9.50 -1.21
N SER A 119 2.86 -9.82 -1.23
CA SER A 119 2.35 -11.20 -1.37
C SER A 119 2.60 -11.78 -2.76
N GLN A 120 2.44 -13.10 -2.92
CA GLN A 120 2.47 -13.73 -4.23
C GLN A 120 1.17 -13.47 -5.00
N GLN A 121 1.22 -13.75 -6.31
CA GLN A 121 0.02 -13.73 -7.16
C GLN A 121 -0.92 -14.89 -6.79
N ASN A 122 -2.23 -14.69 -7.02
CA ASN A 122 -3.29 -15.66 -6.77
C ASN A 122 -3.57 -15.99 -5.29
N GLU A 123 -3.24 -15.08 -4.37
CA GLU A 123 -3.69 -15.15 -2.98
C GLU A 123 -5.02 -14.39 -2.84
N ASP A 124 -6.00 -14.96 -2.12
CA ASP A 124 -7.26 -14.28 -1.77
C ASP A 124 -7.03 -13.05 -0.87
N HIS A 125 -5.87 -13.04 -0.20
CA HIS A 125 -5.39 -12.02 0.69
C HIS A 125 -4.12 -11.42 0.12
N VAL A 126 -4.15 -10.14 -0.22
CA VAL A 126 -3.00 -9.45 -0.79
C VAL A 126 -2.33 -8.60 0.28
N LYS A 127 -1.03 -8.81 0.44
CA LYS A 127 -0.21 -8.10 1.43
C LYS A 127 0.42 -6.88 0.77
N ILE A 128 0.24 -5.72 1.39
CA ILE A 128 0.75 -4.44 0.88
C ILE A 128 1.56 -3.80 2.00
N ALA A 129 2.84 -3.59 1.75
CA ALA A 129 3.71 -2.93 2.71
C ALA A 129 3.90 -1.47 2.36
N THR A 130 3.98 -0.66 3.41
CA THR A 130 4.47 0.71 3.40
C THR A 130 5.75 0.76 4.21
N ILE A 131 6.78 1.38 3.66
CA ILE A 131 8.06 1.68 4.31
C ILE A 131 8.07 3.17 4.59
N TYR A 132 8.39 3.54 5.82
CA TYR A 132 8.50 4.93 6.25
C TYR A 132 9.94 5.24 6.61
N GLN A 133 10.36 6.46 6.30
CA GLN A 133 11.42 7.09 7.07
C GLN A 133 10.78 7.76 8.28
N ILE A 134 11.32 7.49 9.45
CA ILE A 134 10.81 7.98 10.73
C ILE A 134 11.80 8.94 11.38
N GLU A 135 11.30 9.92 12.13
CA GLU A 135 12.11 10.81 12.97
C GLU A 135 12.32 10.14 14.33
N LEU A 136 13.58 9.90 14.70
CA LEU A 136 13.91 9.31 15.98
C LEU A 136 13.96 10.37 17.08
N PRO A 137 13.73 10.00 18.34
CA PRO A 137 13.88 10.93 19.45
C PRO A 137 15.31 11.52 19.52
N ALA A 138 15.44 12.72 20.06
CA ALA A 138 16.67 13.52 20.02
C ALA A 138 17.92 12.87 20.64
N ASN A 139 17.76 11.78 21.40
CA ASN A 139 18.85 10.98 21.96
C ASN A 139 19.45 9.96 20.98
N HIS A 140 18.94 9.86 19.74
CA HIS A 140 19.49 9.02 18.68
C HIS A 140 20.41 9.83 17.74
N ASN A 141 21.62 9.32 17.49
CA ASN A 141 22.65 10.04 16.73
C ASN A 141 22.33 10.27 15.25
N ASP A 142 21.51 9.40 14.64
CA ASP A 142 21.21 9.44 13.20
C ASP A 142 20.00 10.32 12.85
N GLY A 143 19.23 10.79 13.84
CA GLY A 143 18.01 11.59 13.68
C GLY A 143 16.84 10.88 12.98
N TYR A 144 17.11 9.82 12.20
CA TYR A 144 16.15 9.11 11.39
C TYR A 144 16.29 7.58 11.48
N GLY A 145 15.18 6.88 11.27
CA GLY A 145 15.08 5.44 11.20
C GLY A 145 14.20 4.97 10.04
N ILE A 146 13.99 3.65 9.96
CA ILE A 146 13.05 3.04 9.02
C ILE A 146 12.03 2.23 9.81
N ASP A 147 10.77 2.34 9.42
CA ASP A 147 9.68 1.54 10.00
C ASP A 147 8.70 1.09 8.90
N TYR A 148 7.78 0.19 9.24
CA TYR A 148 6.94 -0.52 8.30
C TYR A 148 5.49 -0.62 8.77
N TYR A 149 4.58 -0.64 7.81
CA TYR A 149 3.17 -0.96 8.07
C TYR A 149 2.64 -1.87 6.97
N VAL A 150 2.09 -3.02 7.34
CA VAL A 150 1.61 -4.02 6.41
C VAL A 150 0.10 -4.13 6.51
N LEU A 151 -0.55 -4.02 5.37
CA LEU A 151 -1.97 -4.26 5.19
C LEU A 151 -2.19 -5.65 4.61
N ASP A 152 -3.23 -6.29 5.09
CA ASP A 152 -3.88 -7.43 4.46
C ASP A 152 -5.17 -6.94 3.78
N PHE A 153 -5.24 -7.10 2.46
CA PHE A 153 -6.42 -6.80 1.66
C PHE A 153 -7.10 -8.09 1.22
N ASN A 154 -8.30 -8.34 1.72
CA ASN A 154 -9.11 -9.47 1.29
C ASN A 154 -9.88 -9.11 0.01
N LEU A 155 -9.54 -9.79 -1.10
CA LEU A 155 -10.09 -9.52 -2.43
C LEU A 155 -11.59 -9.77 -2.54
N SER A 156 -12.12 -10.72 -1.77
CA SER A 156 -13.52 -11.15 -1.83
C SER A 156 -14.44 -10.14 -1.15
N THR A 157 -13.99 -9.56 -0.05
CA THR A 157 -14.77 -8.64 0.79
C THR A 157 -14.43 -7.17 0.57
N GLY A 158 -13.27 -6.89 -0.03
CA GLY A 158 -12.73 -5.53 -0.18
C GLY A 158 -12.30 -4.90 1.15
N LYS A 159 -12.11 -5.73 2.19
CA LYS A 159 -11.71 -5.28 3.54
C LYS A 159 -10.19 -5.17 3.64
N ILE A 160 -9.73 -4.09 4.28
CA ILE A 160 -8.33 -3.89 4.67
C ILE A 160 -8.19 -4.06 6.18
N ILE A 161 -7.14 -4.77 6.59
CA ILE A 161 -6.80 -5.01 7.99
C ILE A 161 -5.29 -4.86 8.20
N PHE A 162 -4.91 -4.35 9.37
CA PHE A 162 -3.51 -4.26 9.78
C PHE A 162 -2.94 -5.65 10.09
N ASP A 163 -1.85 -6.03 9.43
CA ASP A 163 -1.11 -7.25 9.67
C ASP A 163 0.05 -7.00 10.64
N LYS A 164 -0.29 -6.90 11.93
CA LYS A 164 0.68 -6.64 13.01
C LYS A 164 1.83 -7.63 13.03
N GLY A 165 1.53 -8.92 12.89
CA GLY A 165 2.54 -9.98 12.96
C GLY A 165 3.58 -9.86 11.84
N LEU A 166 3.15 -9.55 10.61
CA LEU A 166 4.09 -9.37 9.51
C LEU A 166 4.86 -8.05 9.60
N THR A 167 4.21 -6.98 10.07
CA THR A 167 4.90 -5.72 10.38
C THR A 167 6.03 -5.92 11.40
N GLU A 168 5.75 -6.54 12.54
CA GLU A 168 6.75 -6.81 13.58
C GLU A 168 7.88 -7.70 13.06
N LYS A 169 7.57 -8.68 12.21
CA LYS A 169 8.58 -9.53 11.56
C LYS A 169 9.54 -8.68 10.71
N PHE A 170 9.04 -7.70 9.97
CA PHE A 170 9.88 -6.82 9.14
C PHE A 170 10.73 -5.86 9.98
N GLN A 171 10.15 -5.26 11.03
CA GLN A 171 10.88 -4.42 11.99
C GLN A 171 12.09 -5.14 12.59
N ASN A 172 11.97 -6.45 12.84
CA ASN A 172 13.02 -7.27 13.43
C ASN A 172 13.98 -7.94 12.42
N SER A 173 13.86 -7.65 11.12
CA SER A 173 14.59 -8.36 10.05
C SER A 173 15.72 -7.56 9.39
N GLY A 174 15.76 -6.24 9.58
CA GLY A 174 16.75 -5.35 8.98
C GLY A 174 16.61 -5.11 7.46
N ILE A 175 15.55 -5.63 6.82
CA ILE A 175 15.25 -5.41 5.40
C ILE A 175 14.88 -3.94 5.14
N LYS A 176 15.18 -3.39 3.97
CA LYS A 176 14.97 -1.94 3.70
C LYS A 176 14.14 -1.65 2.46
N SER A 177 13.72 -2.69 1.74
CA SER A 177 13.01 -2.53 0.48
C SER A 177 11.85 -3.50 0.30
N ILE A 178 10.87 -3.08 -0.50
CA ILE A 178 9.74 -3.91 -0.94
C ILE A 178 10.23 -5.19 -1.65
N ALA A 179 11.34 -5.11 -2.38
CA ALA A 179 11.93 -6.25 -3.06
C ALA A 179 12.45 -7.31 -2.07
N GLU A 180 13.13 -6.89 -1.00
CA GLU A 180 13.59 -7.79 0.06
C GLU A 180 12.42 -8.42 0.82
N MET A 181 11.36 -7.65 1.10
CA MET A 181 10.13 -8.17 1.72
C MET A 181 9.52 -9.31 0.87
N ARG A 182 9.42 -9.13 -0.44
CA ARG A 182 8.96 -10.17 -1.37
C ARG A 182 9.84 -11.41 -1.32
N VAL A 183 11.16 -11.24 -1.26
CA VAL A 183 12.10 -12.37 -1.15
C VAL A 183 11.92 -13.11 0.17
N MET A 184 11.70 -12.40 1.27
CA MET A 184 11.47 -12.99 2.58
C MET A 184 10.19 -13.84 2.63
N LEU A 185 9.14 -13.41 1.92
CA LEU A 185 7.84 -14.11 1.85
C LEU A 185 7.78 -15.26 0.85
N LYS A 186 8.80 -15.43 -0.01
CA LYS A 186 8.89 -16.56 -0.94
C LYS A 186 9.39 -17.86 -0.31
N LYS A 187 9.82 -17.80 0.96
CA LYS A 187 10.34 -18.95 1.72
C LYS A 187 9.23 -19.56 2.56
#